data_AF-A0A401GC61-F1
#
_entry.id   AF-A0A401GC61-F1
#
_cell.length_a   1.000
_cell.length_b   1.000
_cell.length_c   1.000
_cell.angle_alpha   90.00
_cell.angle_beta   90.00
_cell.angle_gamma   90.00
#
_symmetry.space_group_name_H-M   'P 1'
#
loop_
_entity.id
_entity.type
_entity.pdbx_description
1 polymer ?
#
loop_
_entity_poly.entity_id
_entity_poly.type
_entity_poly.pdbx_seq_one_letter_code
_entity_poly.pdbx_strand_id
1 'polypeptide(L)'
;MTSMFSRSLANAIFRRNITRTPCIRTLHTSRPVLNASGALNNILEGVALPVQVKTVTARGIHLVDGMILPSACIFLDAKVFLWNVPEKLWEGWEKKHFEIFEMVVPKPEILLFGTGQRVAVLPPALHQYLRQTGIQVDVMDTRNACSTYNLLAEEGRQVAAALLPMSPKSWRTA
;
A
#
# COMPACT_ATOMS: atom_id res chain seq x y z
N MET A 1 10.51 80.93 -18.72
CA MET A 1 9.81 80.62 -19.98
C MET A 1 9.60 79.11 -20.02
N THR A 2 8.45 78.48 -20.00
CA THR A 2 7.04 78.87 -19.79
C THR A 2 6.35 77.53 -19.48
N SER A 3 5.83 77.31 -18.27
CA SER A 3 4.98 76.15 -17.99
C SER A 3 3.53 76.53 -18.26
N MET A 4 2.82 75.78 -19.09
CA MET A 4 1.36 75.84 -19.20
C MET A 4 0.75 74.46 -18.91
N PHE A 5 -0.11 74.44 -17.88
CA PHE A 5 -1.50 73.97 -17.87
C PHE A 5 -1.89 72.77 -18.77
N SER A 6 -2.78 71.84 -18.43
CA SER A 6 -3.67 71.59 -17.29
C SER A 6 -4.66 70.49 -17.73
N ARG A 7 -5.37 69.89 -16.75
CA ARG A 7 -6.70 69.26 -16.84
C ARG A 7 -6.74 67.86 -17.50
N SER A 8 -7.57 66.91 -17.08
CA SER A 8 -8.46 66.74 -15.91
C SER A 8 -9.15 65.37 -16.06
N LEU A 9 -9.61 64.81 -14.93
CA LEU A 9 -10.76 63.89 -14.76
C LEU A 9 -10.70 62.48 -15.38
N ALA A 10 -10.87 61.44 -14.55
CA ALA A 10 -12.19 60.79 -14.42
C ALA A 10 -12.18 59.58 -13.46
N ASN A 11 -13.20 59.57 -12.61
CA ASN A 11 -14.03 58.44 -12.19
C ASN A 11 -13.45 57.33 -11.30
N ALA A 12 -13.91 57.38 -10.04
CA ALA A 12 -14.26 56.24 -9.22
C ALA A 12 -15.17 55.25 -9.96
N ILE A 13 -15.13 53.97 -9.59
CA ILE A 13 -16.31 53.14 -9.27
C ILE A 13 -15.87 51.82 -8.59
N PHE A 14 -16.49 51.63 -7.44
CA PHE A 14 -16.60 50.48 -6.56
C PHE A 14 -17.11 49.19 -7.25
N ARG A 15 -16.46 48.02 -7.07
CA ARG A 15 -17.11 46.70 -7.16
C ARG A 15 -16.50 45.62 -6.24
N ARG A 16 -17.23 45.40 -5.14
CA ARG A 16 -17.65 44.12 -4.51
C ARG A 16 -16.70 42.91 -4.55
N ASN A 17 -16.25 42.53 -3.35
CA ASN A 17 -15.81 41.19 -2.96
C ASN A 17 -16.88 40.13 -3.28
N ILE A 18 -16.48 39.05 -3.94
CA ILE A 18 -17.28 37.82 -4.09
C ILE A 18 -16.51 36.71 -3.37
N THR A 19 -16.94 36.40 -2.15
CA THR A 19 -16.54 35.18 -1.43
C THR A 19 -17.23 33.98 -2.08
N ARG A 20 -16.46 33.13 -2.77
CA ARG A 20 -16.94 31.84 -3.28
C ARG A 20 -16.87 30.81 -2.15
N THR A 21 -18.03 30.45 -1.58
CA THR A 21 -18.18 29.27 -0.74
C THR A 21 -18.11 28.00 -1.61
N PRO A 22 -17.24 27.02 -1.31
CA PRO A 22 -17.29 25.74 -2.00
C PRO A 22 -18.46 24.90 -1.47
N CYS A 23 -19.39 24.56 -2.35
CA CYS A 23 -20.43 23.57 -2.09
C CYS A 23 -19.78 22.19 -2.02
N ILE A 24 -19.66 21.61 -0.82
CA ILE A 24 -19.22 20.24 -0.63
C ILE A 24 -20.41 19.34 -1.00
N ARG A 25 -20.41 18.82 -2.24
CA ARG A 25 -21.26 17.69 -2.61
C ARG A 25 -20.68 16.44 -1.94
N THR A 26 -21.37 15.91 -0.95
CA THR A 26 -21.13 14.58 -0.39
C THR A 26 -21.45 13.53 -1.46
N LEU A 27 -20.43 13.08 -2.18
CA LEU A 27 -20.55 11.92 -3.06
C LEU A 27 -20.58 10.66 -2.20
N HIS A 28 -21.78 10.13 -1.98
CA HIS A 28 -21.97 8.80 -1.42
C HIS A 28 -21.54 7.77 -2.48
N THR A 29 -20.34 7.20 -2.33
CA THR A 29 -19.87 6.12 -3.20
C THR A 29 -20.28 4.78 -2.61
N SER A 30 -21.45 4.27 -3.01
CA SER A 30 -21.74 2.85 -2.84
C SER A 30 -20.83 2.06 -3.79
N ARG A 31 -19.86 1.32 -3.25
CA ARG A 31 -18.99 0.42 -4.02
C ARG A 31 -19.75 -0.89 -4.32
N PRO A 32 -20.02 -1.25 -5.59
CA PRO A 32 -20.39 -2.61 -5.90
C PRO A 32 -19.10 -3.38 -6.24
N VAL A 33 -18.87 -4.52 -5.61
CA VAL A 33 -17.86 -5.48 -6.08
C VAL A 33 -18.61 -6.70 -6.58
N LEU A 34 -18.58 -6.91 -7.90
CA LEU A 34 -19.11 -8.08 -8.59
C LEU A 34 -17.96 -8.68 -9.38
N ASN A 35 -17.59 -9.93 -9.09
CA ASN A 35 -17.09 -10.83 -10.12
C ASN A 35 -17.60 -12.24 -9.85
N ALA A 36 -18.39 -12.70 -10.81
CA ALA A 36 -19.22 -13.90 -10.82
C ALA A 36 -18.57 -14.94 -11.73
N SER A 37 -18.35 -16.15 -11.22
CA SER A 37 -17.99 -17.33 -12.04
C SER A 37 -18.45 -18.60 -11.33
N GLY A 38 -19.76 -18.75 -11.20
CA GLY A 38 -20.42 -19.95 -10.66
C GLY A 38 -21.91 -19.96 -10.99
N ALA A 39 -22.52 -21.15 -11.12
CA ALA A 39 -23.96 -21.30 -11.34
C ALA A 39 -24.81 -20.79 -10.15
N LEU A 40 -24.17 -20.53 -9.02
CA LEU A 40 -24.71 -19.84 -7.87
C LEU A 40 -23.77 -18.67 -7.56
N ASN A 41 -24.33 -17.45 -7.44
CA ASN A 41 -23.59 -16.28 -6.99
C ASN A 41 -23.94 -16.03 -5.53
N ASN A 42 -22.93 -16.02 -4.67
CA ASN A 42 -23.11 -15.61 -3.28
C ASN A 42 -23.21 -14.08 -3.22
N ILE A 43 -24.44 -13.56 -3.27
CA ILE A 43 -24.73 -12.12 -3.23
C ILE A 43 -24.28 -11.50 -1.88
N LEU A 44 -24.03 -12.32 -0.86
CA LEU A 44 -23.60 -11.90 0.47
C LEU A 44 -22.07 -11.94 0.66
N GLU A 45 -21.31 -12.52 -0.28
CA GLU A 45 -19.84 -12.57 -0.22
C GLU A 45 -19.26 -11.32 -0.86
N GLY A 46 -19.32 -10.22 -0.10
CA GLY A 46 -18.63 -8.99 -0.47
C GLY A 46 -17.13 -9.27 -0.52
N VAL A 47 -16.54 -9.21 -1.71
CA VAL A 47 -15.08 -9.24 -1.87
C VAL A 47 -14.53 -8.03 -1.13
N ALA A 48 -13.98 -8.24 0.06
CA ALA A 48 -13.31 -7.19 0.80
C ALA A 48 -12.20 -6.65 -0.10
N LEU A 49 -12.27 -5.37 -0.45
CA LEU A 49 -11.27 -4.77 -1.31
C LEU A 49 -9.91 -4.89 -0.62
N PRO A 50 -8.88 -5.45 -1.29
CA PRO A 50 -7.58 -5.61 -0.68
C PRO A 50 -7.00 -4.25 -0.33
N VAL A 51 -6.24 -4.19 0.77
CA VAL A 51 -5.47 -3.00 1.11
C VAL A 51 -4.42 -2.78 0.02
N GLN A 52 -4.39 -1.58 -0.55
CA GLN A 52 -3.50 -1.24 -1.66
C GLN A 52 -2.36 -0.33 -1.25
N VAL A 53 -1.19 -0.54 -1.86
CA VAL A 53 -0.03 0.32 -1.71
C VAL A 53 -0.08 1.45 -2.73
N LYS A 54 0.00 2.70 -2.27
CA LYS A 54 0.07 3.88 -3.14
C LYS A 54 1.49 4.15 -3.63
N THR A 55 2.47 4.15 -2.71
CA THR A 55 3.87 4.43 -3.04
C THR A 55 4.81 3.92 -1.97
N VAL A 56 6.08 3.69 -2.34
CA VAL A 56 7.14 3.26 -1.43
C VAL A 56 8.21 4.34 -1.39
N THR A 57 8.45 4.88 -0.19
CA THR A 57 9.45 5.92 0.06
C THR A 57 10.45 5.48 1.14
N ALA A 58 11.51 6.25 1.35
CA ALA A 58 12.47 6.00 2.42
C ALA A 58 11.86 6.05 3.82
N ARG A 59 10.72 6.75 3.99
CA ARG A 59 9.99 6.85 5.27
C ARG A 59 9.12 5.62 5.55
N GLY A 60 8.80 4.83 4.52
CA GLY A 60 7.91 3.69 4.65
C GLY A 60 7.03 3.47 3.43
N ILE A 61 6.14 2.51 3.57
CA ILE A 61 5.14 2.15 2.56
C ILE A 61 3.89 2.98 2.83
N HIS A 62 3.46 3.76 1.84
CA HIS A 62 2.26 4.57 1.90
C HIS A 62 1.09 3.80 1.30
N LEU A 63 0.03 3.64 2.07
CA LEU A 63 -1.21 3.01 1.63
C LEU A 63 -2.13 4.03 0.96
N VAL A 64 -3.12 3.53 0.21
CA VAL A 64 -4.12 4.36 -0.47
C VAL A 64 -5.00 5.13 0.52
N ASP A 65 -5.24 4.59 1.71
CA ASP A 65 -6.00 5.23 2.79
C ASP A 65 -5.25 6.39 3.50
N GLY A 66 -3.97 6.61 3.15
CA GLY A 66 -3.12 7.63 3.73
C GLY A 66 -2.25 7.16 4.90
N MET A 67 -2.39 5.91 5.36
CA MET A 67 -1.53 5.33 6.39
C MET A 67 -0.11 5.13 5.85
N ILE A 68 0.88 5.30 6.74
CA ILE A 68 2.30 5.07 6.44
C ILE A 68 2.81 3.95 7.35
N LEU A 69 3.39 2.92 6.75
CA LEU A 69 4.01 1.79 7.44
C LEU A 69 5.54 1.98 7.41
N PRO A 70 6.16 2.46 8.50
CA PRO A 70 7.60 2.75 8.54
C PRO A 70 8.48 1.52 8.73
N SER A 71 7.89 0.35 8.96
CA SER A 71 8.60 -0.87 9.36
C SER A 71 8.19 -2.04 8.48
N ALA A 72 8.82 -3.20 8.71
CA ALA A 72 8.47 -4.41 7.99
C ALA A 72 7.00 -4.79 8.24
N CYS A 73 6.33 -5.26 7.20
CA CYS A 73 4.91 -5.59 7.26
C CYS A 73 4.55 -6.76 6.34
N ILE A 74 3.45 -7.43 6.67
CA ILE A 74 2.88 -8.51 5.88
C ILE A 74 1.48 -8.10 5.45
N PHE A 75 1.22 -8.20 4.15
CA PHE A 75 -0.10 -8.07 3.54
C PHE A 75 -0.66 -9.47 3.32
N LEU A 76 -1.82 -9.75 3.89
CA LEU A 76 -2.44 -11.06 3.87
C LEU A 76 -3.94 -10.92 4.09
N ASP A 77 -4.76 -11.52 3.22
CA ASP A 77 -6.23 -11.57 3.38
C ASP A 77 -6.85 -10.17 3.61
N ALA A 78 -6.51 -9.22 2.73
CA ALA A 78 -6.92 -7.81 2.82
C ALA A 78 -6.58 -7.11 4.15
N LYS A 79 -5.67 -7.68 4.95
CA LYS A 79 -5.18 -7.13 6.21
C LYS A 79 -3.69 -6.85 6.11
N VAL A 80 -3.24 -5.94 6.97
CA VAL A 80 -1.82 -5.62 7.10
C VAL A 80 -1.39 -5.85 8.53
N PHE A 81 -0.31 -6.61 8.68
CA PHE A 81 0.32 -6.94 9.95
C PHE A 81 1.70 -6.30 10.02
N LEU A 82 2.04 -5.73 11.18
CA LEU A 82 3.42 -5.36 11.44
C LEU A 82 4.24 -6.63 11.66
N TRP A 83 5.41 -6.67 11.03
CA TRP A 83 6.23 -7.86 11.00
C TRP A 83 7.50 -7.63 11.80
N ASN A 84 7.65 -8.40 12.88
CA ASN A 84 8.83 -8.34 13.73
C ASN A 84 9.97 -9.15 13.10
N VAL A 85 10.89 -8.49 12.40
CA VAL A 85 12.02 -9.12 11.71
C VAL A 85 13.36 -8.77 12.37
N PRO A 86 14.40 -9.61 12.19
CA PRO A 86 15.76 -9.23 12.54
C PRO A 86 16.22 -7.97 11.79
N GLU A 87 17.09 -7.17 12.42
CA GLU A 87 17.61 -5.91 11.83
C GLU A 87 18.47 -6.15 10.59
N LYS A 88 19.21 -7.26 10.60
CA LYS A 88 20.10 -7.66 9.51
C LYS A 88 19.42 -8.68 8.62
N LEU A 89 19.68 -8.55 7.33
CA LEU A 89 19.15 -9.47 6.34
C LEU A 89 19.82 -10.84 6.48
N TRP A 90 19.00 -11.89 6.59
CA TRP A 90 19.40 -13.30 6.71
C TRP A 90 20.19 -13.71 7.96
N GLU A 91 20.51 -12.78 8.87
CA GLU A 91 21.03 -13.08 10.21
C GLU A 91 19.88 -13.12 11.23
N GLY A 92 19.76 -14.20 12.00
CA GLY A 92 18.71 -14.35 13.03
C GLY A 92 17.31 -14.70 12.49
N TRP A 93 17.21 -15.04 11.20
CA TRP A 93 15.96 -15.45 10.59
C TRP A 93 15.61 -16.90 10.93
N GLU A 94 14.60 -17.06 11.76
CA GLU A 94 14.03 -18.34 12.18
C GLU A 94 12.62 -18.56 11.62
N LYS A 95 12.13 -19.81 11.69
CA LYS A 95 10.76 -20.19 11.29
C LYS A 95 9.67 -19.37 11.98
N LYS A 96 9.92 -18.94 13.23
CA LYS A 96 9.00 -18.12 14.02
C LYS A 96 8.54 -16.84 13.33
N HIS A 97 9.38 -16.27 12.46
CA HIS A 97 9.04 -15.05 11.73
C HIS A 97 7.99 -15.29 10.64
N PHE A 98 7.69 -16.54 10.30
CA PHE A 98 6.80 -16.93 9.21
C PHE A 98 5.58 -17.73 9.69
N GLU A 99 5.38 -17.89 11.00
CA GLU A 99 4.28 -18.68 11.60
C GLU A 99 2.89 -18.22 11.12
N ILE A 100 2.72 -16.93 10.82
CA ILE A 100 1.45 -16.39 10.31
C ILE A 100 0.97 -17.11 9.05
N PHE A 101 1.90 -17.59 8.21
CA PHE A 101 1.56 -18.32 6.98
C PHE A 101 1.15 -19.76 7.23
N GLU A 102 1.51 -20.34 8.38
CA GLU A 102 1.06 -21.67 8.79
C GLU A 102 -0.34 -21.64 9.39
N MET A 103 -0.69 -20.53 10.06
CA MET A 103 -1.95 -20.36 10.76
C MET A 103 -3.10 -19.86 9.89
N VAL A 104 -2.80 -19.19 8.78
CA VAL A 104 -3.82 -18.61 7.91
C VAL A 104 -4.53 -19.66 7.05
N VAL A 105 -5.85 -19.56 6.96
CA VAL A 105 -6.72 -20.37 6.10
C VAL A 105 -7.68 -19.42 5.35
N PRO A 106 -7.76 -19.47 4.01
CA PRO A 106 -6.93 -20.29 3.11
C PRO A 106 -5.46 -19.83 3.09
N LYS A 107 -4.56 -20.74 2.70
CA LYS A 107 -3.13 -20.41 2.54
C LYS A 107 -2.94 -19.61 1.24
N PRO A 108 -2.08 -18.58 1.23
CA PRO A 108 -1.77 -17.87 -0.01
C PRO A 108 -1.03 -18.80 -0.99
N GLU A 109 -1.40 -18.73 -2.26
CA GLU A 109 -0.70 -19.47 -3.32
C GLU A 109 0.68 -18.86 -3.58
N ILE A 110 0.77 -17.53 -3.54
CA ILE A 110 1.97 -16.76 -3.87
C ILE A 110 2.33 -15.85 -2.71
N LEU A 111 3.61 -15.90 -2.30
CA LEU A 111 4.21 -14.95 -1.38
C LEU A 111 5.26 -14.11 -2.11
N LEU A 112 4.97 -12.83 -2.25
CA LEU A 112 5.92 -11.83 -2.74
C LEU A 112 6.80 -11.36 -1.58
N PHE A 113 8.08 -11.69 -1.61
CA PHE A 113 9.03 -11.28 -0.59
C PHE A 113 9.81 -10.05 -1.06
N GLY A 114 9.49 -8.89 -0.48
CA GLY A 114 10.18 -7.62 -0.72
C GLY A 114 11.40 -7.47 0.19
N THR A 115 12.61 -7.56 -0.33
CA THR A 115 13.87 -7.51 0.46
C THR A 115 14.38 -6.09 0.78
N GLY A 116 13.58 -5.05 0.55
CA GLY A 116 13.95 -3.66 0.77
C GLY A 116 14.35 -2.95 -0.51
N GLN A 117 15.47 -2.21 -0.48
CA GLN A 117 15.91 -1.38 -1.61
C GLN A 117 16.46 -2.20 -2.80
N ARG A 118 17.02 -3.39 -2.53
CA ARG A 118 17.62 -4.26 -3.54
C ARG A 118 17.13 -5.68 -3.32
N VAL A 119 17.02 -6.42 -4.42
CA VAL A 119 16.76 -7.86 -4.39
C VAL A 119 17.91 -8.56 -3.68
N ALA A 120 17.60 -9.44 -2.74
CA ALA A 120 18.57 -10.30 -2.08
C ALA A 120 18.12 -11.76 -2.17
N VAL A 121 19.07 -12.67 -2.35
CA VAL A 121 18.76 -14.10 -2.48
C VAL A 121 18.26 -14.63 -1.14
N LEU A 122 17.09 -15.27 -1.17
CA LEU A 122 16.50 -15.93 -0.01
C LEU A 122 17.33 -17.18 0.36
N PRO A 123 17.73 -17.37 1.63
CA PRO A 123 18.44 -18.56 2.07
C PRO A 123 17.69 -19.85 1.71
N PRO A 124 18.37 -20.88 1.20
CA PRO A 124 17.72 -22.12 0.75
C PRO A 124 16.85 -22.79 1.81
N ALA A 125 17.26 -22.71 3.10
CA ALA A 125 16.51 -23.27 4.22
C ALA A 125 15.13 -22.60 4.39
N LEU A 126 15.07 -21.26 4.30
CA LEU A 126 13.81 -20.52 4.37
C LEU A 126 12.95 -20.78 3.13
N HIS A 127 13.59 -20.82 1.96
CA HIS A 127 12.91 -21.12 0.71
C HIS A 127 12.25 -22.52 0.76
N GLN A 128 12.97 -23.53 1.26
CA GLN A 128 12.44 -24.88 1.40
C GLN A 128 11.30 -24.93 2.42
N TYR A 129 11.45 -24.27 3.56
CA TYR A 129 10.42 -24.20 4.58
C TYR A 129 9.11 -23.60 4.04
N LEU A 130 9.18 -22.45 3.37
CA LEU A 130 7.99 -21.83 2.78
C LEU A 130 7.35 -22.69 1.69
N ARG A 131 8.16 -23.35 0.85
CA ARG A 131 7.64 -24.33 -0.13
C ARG A 131 6.92 -25.50 0.53
N GLN A 132 7.43 -26.02 1.66
CA GLN A 132 6.79 -27.11 2.41
C GLN A 132 5.43 -26.69 2.98
N THR A 133 5.23 -25.41 3.28
CA THR A 133 3.91 -24.90 3.70
C THR A 133 2.87 -24.87 2.57
N GLY A 134 3.29 -25.06 1.31
CA GLY A 134 2.46 -25.01 0.12
C GLY A 134 2.46 -23.66 -0.60
N ILE A 135 3.40 -22.77 -0.26
CA ILE A 135 3.43 -21.38 -0.74
C ILE A 135 4.56 -21.21 -1.77
N GLN A 136 4.24 -20.65 -2.94
CA GLN A 136 5.24 -20.27 -3.92
C GLN A 136 5.84 -18.92 -3.56
N VAL A 137 7.15 -18.87 -3.34
CA VAL A 137 7.85 -17.63 -2.98
C VAL A 137 8.50 -17.00 -4.21
N ASP A 138 8.26 -15.70 -4.41
CA ASP A 138 8.95 -14.88 -5.40
C ASP A 138 9.65 -13.71 -4.69
N VAL A 139 10.93 -13.50 -5.00
CA VAL A 139 11.79 -12.58 -4.24
C VAL A 139 12.12 -11.38 -5.11
N MET A 140 11.78 -10.20 -4.61
CA MET A 140 11.90 -8.93 -5.34
C MET A 140 12.32 -7.80 -4.40
N ASP A 141 12.69 -6.64 -4.95
CA ASP A 141 12.78 -5.43 -4.15
C ASP A 141 11.38 -4.98 -3.73
N THR A 142 11.29 -4.24 -2.63
CA THR A 142 10.01 -3.89 -2.01
C THR A 142 9.11 -3.07 -2.94
N ARG A 143 9.68 -2.22 -3.81
CA ARG A 143 8.87 -1.40 -4.73
C ARG A 143 8.16 -2.28 -5.76
N ASN A 144 8.90 -3.18 -6.39
CA ASN A 144 8.32 -4.11 -7.36
C ASN A 144 7.36 -5.08 -6.68
N ALA A 145 7.67 -5.57 -5.49
CA ALA A 145 6.77 -6.41 -4.69
C ALA A 145 5.43 -5.74 -4.40
N CYS A 146 5.42 -4.45 -4.02
CA CYS A 146 4.19 -3.70 -3.82
C CYS A 146 3.34 -3.58 -5.09
N SER A 147 3.97 -3.28 -6.23
CA SER A 147 3.26 -3.16 -7.51
C SER A 147 2.66 -4.49 -7.96
N THR A 148 3.43 -5.58 -7.87
CA THR A 148 2.95 -6.94 -8.21
C THR A 148 1.85 -7.38 -7.25
N TYR A 149 1.97 -7.08 -5.95
CA TYR A 149 0.93 -7.38 -4.97
C TYR A 149 -0.39 -6.68 -5.32
N ASN A 150 -0.35 -5.37 -5.62
CA ASN A 150 -1.56 -4.63 -5.99
C ASN A 150 -2.25 -5.28 -7.20
N LEU A 151 -1.50 -5.63 -8.24
CA LEU A 151 -2.04 -6.27 -9.44
C LEU A 151 -2.70 -7.61 -9.11
N LEU A 152 -1.98 -8.51 -8.45
CA LEU A 152 -2.49 -9.86 -8.13
C LEU A 152 -3.66 -9.82 -7.14
N ALA A 153 -3.65 -8.87 -6.20
CA ALA A 153 -4.73 -8.70 -5.25
C ALA A 153 -5.99 -8.12 -5.91
N GLU A 154 -5.84 -7.17 -6.85
CA GLU A 154 -6.95 -6.65 -7.67
C GLU A 154 -7.57 -7.73 -8.55
N GLU A 155 -6.77 -8.66 -9.06
CA GLU A 155 -7.24 -9.85 -9.79
C GLU A 155 -8.00 -10.85 -8.90
N GLY A 156 -8.00 -10.66 -7.58
CA GLY A 156 -8.66 -11.58 -6.64
C GLY A 156 -7.88 -12.87 -6.40
N ARG A 157 -6.58 -12.88 -6.71
CA ARG A 157 -5.73 -14.05 -6.43
C ARG A 157 -5.38 -14.12 -4.93
N GLN A 158 -5.13 -15.34 -4.46
CA GLN A 158 -4.64 -15.59 -3.10
C GLN A 158 -3.15 -15.25 -3.00
N VAL A 159 -2.84 -13.96 -2.97
CA VAL A 159 -1.48 -13.43 -2.86
C VAL A 159 -1.23 -12.87 -1.45
N ALA A 160 -0.04 -13.10 -0.94
CA ALA A 160 0.50 -12.42 0.23
C ALA A 160 1.77 -11.65 -0.14
N ALA A 161 2.09 -10.61 0.60
CA ALA A 161 3.35 -9.90 0.46
C ALA A 161 4.03 -9.72 1.82
N ALA A 162 5.29 -10.12 1.94
CA ALA A 162 6.13 -9.86 3.11
C ALA A 162 7.18 -8.82 2.72
N LEU A 163 7.06 -7.61 3.26
CA LEU A 163 7.76 -6.43 2.76
C LEU A 163 8.70 -5.87 3.83
N LEU A 164 9.98 -5.77 3.50
CA LEU A 164 10.97 -5.07 4.30
C LEU A 164 11.01 -3.58 3.92
N PRO A 165 11.22 -2.67 4.89
CA PRO A 165 11.32 -1.25 4.60
C PRO A 165 12.61 -0.95 3.83
N MET A 166 12.62 0.16 3.07
CA MET A 166 13.83 0.58 2.33
C MET A 166 14.99 0.95 3.28
N SER A 167 14.65 1.47 4.47
CA SER A 167 15.57 1.68 5.57
C SER A 167 15.17 0.76 6.74
N PRO A 168 16.05 -0.13 7.21
CA PRO A 168 15.74 -0.99 8.36
C PRO A 168 15.41 -0.14 9.59
N LYS A 169 14.17 -0.25 10.07
CA LYS A 169 13.72 0.39 11.31
C LYS A 169 12.89 -0.60 12.10
N SER A 170 13.23 -0.79 13.37
CA SER A 170 12.45 -1.62 14.28
C SER A 170 11.09 -0.96 14.56
N TRP A 171 10.02 -1.74 14.55
CA TRP A 171 8.66 -1.22 14.80
C TRP A 171 8.44 -0.84 16.27
N ARG A 172 9.24 -1.38 17.20
CA ARG A 172 9.11 -1.14 18.66
C ARG A 172 9.52 0.27 19.11
N THR A 173 10.15 1.05 18.24
CA THR A 173 10.68 2.38 18.56
C THR A 173 10.02 3.47 17.70
N ALA A 174 8.81 3.22 17.21
CA ALA A 174 8.02 4.18 16.45
C ALA A 174 7.00 4.90 17.33
#